data_AF-A0A2I0HN36-F1
#
_entry.id   AF-A0A2I0HN36-F1
#
_cell.length_a   1.000
_cell.length_b   1.000
_cell.length_c   1.000
_cell.angle_alpha   90.00
_cell.angle_beta   90.00
_cell.angle_gamma   90.00
#
_symmetry.space_group_name_H-M   'P 1'
#
loop_
_entity.id
_entity.type
_entity.pdbx_description
1 polymer ?
#
loop_
_entity_poly.entity_id
_entity_poly.type
_entity_poly.pdbx_seq_one_letter_code
_entity_poly.pdbx_strand_id
1 'polypeptide(L)'
;MDRLQQRIFEDGLISAAPLPVGKWKEKRKLGGRPSSGGEDSVPNRLRPLVDVQDVAEAVIMAYEKSKAEGRYICVAHAIKTRELAEKLRRLYPDFTYPKNYSETHDNKLNSEKLQKLGWTYWPLEETLIDSVESYREAGLLK
;
A
#
# COMPACT_ATOMS: atom_id res chain seq x y z
N MET A 1 -1.28 -14.57 20.39
CA MET A 1 -1.62 -15.28 19.13
C MET A 1 -2.95 -15.95 19.37
N ASP A 2 -4.02 -15.38 18.83
CA ASP A 2 -5.39 -15.78 19.16
C ASP A 2 -5.84 -17.03 18.42
N ARG A 3 -6.80 -17.73 19.04
CA ARG A 3 -7.36 -19.03 18.64
C ARG A 3 -7.83 -19.11 17.17
N LEU A 4 -8.07 -17.96 16.54
CA LEU A 4 -8.37 -17.82 15.12
C LEU A 4 -7.18 -18.19 14.21
N GLN A 5 -5.94 -17.86 14.62
CA GLN A 5 -4.75 -18.24 13.83
C GLN A 5 -4.44 -19.73 13.92
N GLN A 6 -4.81 -20.38 15.02
CA GLN A 6 -4.56 -21.81 15.21
C GLN A 6 -5.52 -22.68 14.40
N ARG A 7 -6.78 -22.25 14.26
CA ARG A 7 -7.79 -22.94 13.43
C ARG A 7 -7.46 -22.93 11.94
N ILE A 8 -6.93 -21.80 11.43
CA ILE A 8 -6.55 -21.67 10.02
C ILE A 8 -5.41 -22.62 9.64
N PHE A 9 -4.55 -22.98 10.60
CA PHE A 9 -3.47 -23.95 10.39
C PHE A 9 -3.98 -25.41 10.42
N GLU A 10 -4.97 -25.72 11.26
CA GLU A 10 -5.52 -27.08 11.39
C GLU A 10 -6.44 -27.48 10.23
N ASP A 11 -7.14 -26.52 9.61
CA ASP A 11 -8.10 -26.78 8.52
C ASP A 11 -7.43 -27.04 7.14
N GLY A 12 -6.09 -27.09 7.07
CA GLY A 12 -5.36 -27.56 5.88
C GLY A 12 -5.52 -26.72 4.60
N LEU A 13 -6.10 -25.51 4.69
CA LEU A 13 -6.40 -24.63 3.55
C LEU A 13 -5.16 -23.91 2.99
N ILE A 14 -3.98 -24.08 3.61
CA ILE A 14 -2.69 -23.62 3.08
C ILE A 14 -1.67 -24.74 3.26
N SER A 15 -1.27 -25.40 2.18
CA SER A 15 -0.06 -26.23 2.18
C SER A 15 1.16 -25.30 2.25
N ALA A 16 1.66 -25.08 3.47
CA ALA A 16 2.94 -24.42 3.68
C ALA A 16 4.02 -25.51 3.69
N ALA A 17 4.67 -25.74 2.55
CA ALA A 17 5.97 -26.41 2.56
C ALA A 17 6.96 -25.52 3.34
N PRO A 18 7.61 -26.02 4.41
CA PRO A 18 8.56 -25.23 5.15
C PRO A 18 9.81 -25.04 4.29
N LEU A 19 10.07 -23.81 3.83
CA LEU A 19 11.35 -23.49 3.20
C LEU A 19 12.42 -23.33 4.29
N PRO A 20 13.59 -23.97 4.14
CA PRO A 20 14.64 -23.92 5.16
C PRO A 20 15.19 -22.50 5.32
N VAL A 21 15.31 -22.09 6.58
CA VAL A 21 15.86 -20.80 7.02
C VAL A 21 17.34 -20.76 6.64
N GLY A 22 17.68 -20.03 5.57
CA GLY A 22 19.08 -19.87 5.15
C GLY A 22 19.32 -19.33 3.75
N LYS A 23 18.34 -19.39 2.83
CA LYS A 23 18.52 -18.94 1.43
C LYS A 23 18.04 -17.51 1.12
N TRP A 24 18.04 -16.61 2.11
CA TRP A 24 17.60 -15.22 1.91
C TRP A 24 18.72 -14.26 1.46
N LYS A 25 19.99 -14.62 1.64
CA LYS A 25 21.11 -13.71 1.33
C LYS A 25 21.55 -13.70 -0.13
N GLU A 26 21.31 -14.77 -0.90
CA GLU A 26 21.80 -14.90 -2.28
C GLU A 26 20.87 -14.23 -3.33
N LYS A 27 19.55 -14.25 -3.13
CA LYS A 27 18.59 -13.75 -4.12
C LYS A 27 18.47 -12.21 -4.21
N ARG A 28 19.16 -11.46 -3.35
CA ARG A 28 19.20 -9.98 -3.44
C ARG A 28 20.16 -9.45 -4.51
N LYS A 29 21.03 -10.29 -5.09
CA LYS A 29 22.01 -9.87 -6.10
C LYS A 29 21.57 -10.03 -7.56
N LEU A 30 20.40 -10.60 -7.86
CA LEU A 30 19.94 -10.85 -9.24
C LEU A 30 18.58 -10.19 -9.59
N GLY A 31 18.20 -9.14 -8.87
CA GLY A 31 16.99 -8.34 -9.18
C GLY A 31 17.23 -6.83 -9.23
N GLY A 32 18.49 -6.38 -9.08
CA GLY A 32 18.84 -4.98 -9.27
C GLY A 32 18.83 -4.66 -10.75
N ARG A 33 17.85 -3.87 -11.20
CA ARG A 33 17.90 -3.25 -12.53
C ARG A 33 19.22 -2.46 -12.59
N PRO A 34 20.08 -2.64 -13.60
CA PRO A 34 21.34 -1.91 -13.67
C PRO A 34 21.03 -0.41 -13.69
N SER A 35 21.61 0.32 -12.74
CA SER A 35 21.70 1.78 -12.81
C SER A 35 22.72 2.08 -13.90
N SER A 36 22.22 2.24 -15.13
CA SER A 36 22.98 2.90 -16.19
C SER A 36 22.91 4.39 -15.91
N GLY A 37 24.06 5.00 -15.66
CA GLY A 37 24.19 6.43 -15.36
C GLY A 37 23.47 7.32 -16.36
N GLY A 38 22.58 8.15 -15.83
CA GLY A 38 21.77 9.12 -16.53
C GLY A 38 20.69 9.60 -15.58
N GLU A 39 20.94 10.74 -14.93
CA GLU A 39 20.05 11.50 -14.04
C GLU A 39 18.88 10.69 -13.42
N ASP A 40 19.06 10.21 -12.18
CA ASP A 40 18.18 9.27 -11.49
C ASP A 40 16.72 9.79 -11.37
N SER A 41 15.92 9.59 -12.42
CA SER A 41 14.50 9.99 -12.46
C SER A 41 13.61 8.91 -11.86
N VAL A 42 12.70 9.30 -10.96
CA VAL A 42 11.74 8.40 -10.35
C VAL A 42 10.52 8.25 -11.28
N PRO A 43 10.02 7.04 -11.57
CA PRO A 43 8.87 6.90 -12.45
C PRO A 43 7.61 7.51 -11.82
N ASN A 44 6.94 8.40 -12.56
CA ASN A 44 5.78 9.19 -12.14
C ASN A 44 4.46 8.40 -12.14
N ARG A 45 4.50 7.19 -11.57
CA ARG A 45 3.37 6.26 -11.58
C ARG A 45 2.23 6.76 -10.72
N LEU A 46 1.01 6.52 -11.20
CA LEU A 46 -0.21 6.61 -10.41
C LEU A 46 -0.20 5.52 -9.33
N ARG A 47 -0.22 5.94 -8.07
CA ARG A 47 -0.22 5.05 -6.90
C ARG A 47 -1.63 4.95 -6.35
N PRO A 48 -2.26 3.75 -6.35
CA PRO A 48 -3.45 3.52 -5.55
C PRO A 48 -3.04 3.52 -4.07
N LEU A 49 -3.77 4.29 -3.26
CA LEU A 49 -3.58 4.41 -1.83
C LEU A 49 -4.92 4.17 -1.13
N VAL A 50 -4.84 3.56 0.05
CA VAL A 50 -5.97 3.34 0.95
C VAL A 50 -5.41 3.26 2.36
N ASP A 51 -6.13 3.83 3.33
CA ASP A 51 -5.80 3.70 4.73
C ASP A 51 -6.01 2.26 5.20
N VAL A 52 -5.18 1.77 6.12
CA VAL A 52 -5.34 0.41 6.65
C VAL A 52 -6.63 0.25 7.44
N GLN A 53 -7.10 1.32 8.09
CA GLN A 53 -8.38 1.34 8.82
C GLN A 53 -9.54 1.24 7.83
N ASP A 54 -9.51 1.99 6.73
CA ASP A 54 -10.53 1.93 5.68
C ASP A 54 -10.61 0.53 5.04
N VAL A 55 -9.48 -0.17 4.91
CA VAL A 55 -9.46 -1.57 4.44
C VAL A 55 -10.13 -2.50 5.44
N ALA A 56 -9.84 -2.36 6.74
CA ALA A 56 -10.46 -3.18 7.77
C ALA A 56 -11.98 -2.98 7.80
N GLU A 57 -12.43 -1.72 7.72
CA GLU A 57 -13.86 -1.38 7.63
C GLU A 57 -14.50 -1.94 6.35
N ALA A 58 -13.82 -1.87 5.21
CA ALA A 58 -14.31 -2.45 3.95
C ALA A 58 -14.51 -3.97 4.07
N VAL A 59 -13.59 -4.68 4.73
CA VAL A 59 -13.65 -6.13 4.93
C VAL A 59 -14.83 -6.50 5.84
N ILE A 60 -15.00 -5.81 6.96
CA ILE A 60 -16.15 -6.00 7.87
C ILE A 60 -17.45 -5.73 7.12
N MET A 61 -17.52 -4.61 6.40
CA MET A 61 -18.71 -4.22 5.64
C MET A 61 -19.09 -5.25 4.56
N ALA A 62 -18.10 -5.76 3.83
CA ALA A 62 -18.33 -6.80 2.81
C ALA A 62 -18.79 -8.13 3.43
N TYR A 63 -18.38 -8.43 4.66
CA TYR A 63 -18.82 -9.61 5.38
C TYR A 63 -20.26 -9.48 5.89
N GLU A 64 -20.63 -8.32 6.43
CA GLU A 64 -21.93 -8.10 7.07
C GLU A 64 -23.08 -7.86 6.07
N LYS A 65 -22.79 -7.22 4.93
CA LYS A 65 -23.83 -6.86 3.97
C LYS A 65 -24.20 -8.05 3.09
N SER A 66 -25.43 -8.53 3.22
CA SER A 66 -25.98 -9.61 2.37
C SER A 66 -25.97 -9.31 0.86
N LYS A 67 -25.87 -8.04 0.47
CA LYS A 67 -25.73 -7.59 -0.94
C LYS A 67 -24.30 -7.65 -1.46
N ALA A 68 -23.32 -7.97 -0.62
CA ALA A 68 -21.93 -8.06 -1.05
C ALA A 68 -21.70 -9.34 -1.85
N GLU A 69 -21.04 -9.21 -3.00
CA GLU A 69 -20.78 -10.35 -3.89
C GLU A 69 -19.48 -10.19 -4.68
N GLY A 70 -18.80 -11.30 -4.94
CA GLY A 70 -17.60 -11.32 -5.78
C GLY A 70 -16.44 -10.49 -5.22
N ARG A 71 -15.70 -9.81 -6.11
CA ARG A 71 -14.52 -9.02 -5.76
C ARG A 71 -14.82 -7.53 -5.67
N TYR A 72 -14.10 -6.85 -4.77
CA TYR A 72 -14.13 -5.41 -4.57
C TYR A 72 -12.72 -4.84 -4.71
N ILE A 73 -12.59 -3.75 -5.46
CA ILE A 73 -11.37 -2.95 -5.48
C ILE A 73 -11.46 -1.96 -4.32
N CYS A 74 -10.45 -1.95 -3.46
CA CYS A 74 -10.36 -1.08 -2.29
C CYS A 74 -9.22 -0.08 -2.51
N VAL A 75 -9.56 1.02 -3.17
CA VAL A 75 -8.66 2.16 -3.43
C VAL A 75 -9.40 3.44 -3.06
N ALA A 76 -8.88 4.19 -2.10
CA ALA A 76 -9.45 5.46 -1.66
C ALA A 76 -8.98 6.61 -2.57
N HIS A 77 -7.66 6.65 -2.82
CA HIS A 77 -7.00 7.72 -3.56
C HIS A 77 -6.12 7.15 -4.66
N ALA A 78 -6.00 7.88 -5.76
CA ALA A 78 -5.04 7.59 -6.81
C ALA A 78 -4.25 8.87 -7.10
N ILE A 79 -2.95 8.86 -6.78
CA ILE A 79 -2.10 10.05 -6.87
C ILE A 79 -0.81 9.73 -7.60
N LYS A 80 -0.36 10.64 -8.48
CA LYS A 80 0.94 10.47 -9.16
C LYS A 80 2.09 10.61 -8.17
N THR A 81 3.17 9.88 -8.40
CA THR A 81 4.34 9.88 -7.50
C THR A 81 4.92 11.29 -7.29
N ARG A 82 4.92 12.13 -8.35
CA ARG A 82 5.32 13.54 -8.24
C ARG A 82 4.38 14.35 -7.34
N GLU A 83 3.08 14.23 -7.54
CA GLU A 83 2.06 14.97 -6.76
C GLU A 83 2.09 14.55 -5.28
N LEU A 84 2.29 13.25 -5.01
CA LEU A 84 2.47 12.74 -3.66
C LEU A 84 3.68 13.37 -2.98
N ALA A 85 4.83 13.42 -3.67
CA ALA A 85 6.03 14.06 -3.16
C ALA A 85 5.83 15.56 -2.92
N GLU A 86 5.07 16.26 -3.78
CA GLU A 86 4.74 17.67 -3.58
C GLU A 86 3.83 17.90 -2.36
N LYS A 87 2.84 17.04 -2.12
CA LYS A 87 2.00 17.09 -0.90
C LYS A 87 2.83 16.85 0.36
N LEU A 88 3.63 15.77 0.36
CA LEU A 88 4.50 15.45 1.50
C LEU A 88 5.52 16.56 1.76
N ARG A 89 6.08 17.18 0.72
CA ARG A 89 6.99 18.34 0.88
C ARG A 89 6.33 19.54 1.55
N ARG A 90 5.03 19.76 1.35
CA ARG A 90 4.29 20.85 2.01
C ARG A 90 4.02 20.54 3.49
N LEU A 91 3.70 19.28 3.81
CA LEU A 91 3.42 18.83 5.17
C LEU A 91 4.71 18.65 6.00
N TYR A 92 5.75 18.14 5.37
CA TYR A 92 7.01 17.74 5.99
C TYR A 92 8.21 18.20 5.14
N PRO A 93 8.57 19.50 5.18
CA PRO A 93 9.61 20.06 4.32
C PRO A 93 11.02 19.56 4.64
N ASP A 94 11.24 19.02 5.85
CA ASP A 94 12.57 18.62 6.34
C ASP A 94 13.12 17.35 5.68
N PHE A 95 12.29 16.61 4.93
CA PHE A 95 12.72 15.41 4.22
C PHE A 95 13.30 15.71 2.84
N THR A 96 14.14 14.80 2.36
CA THR A 96 14.65 14.85 0.98
C THR A 96 13.65 14.19 0.03
N TYR A 97 13.28 14.92 -1.02
CA TYR A 97 12.33 14.46 -2.03
C TYR A 97 12.96 14.41 -3.42
N PRO A 98 12.54 13.48 -4.30
CA PRO A 98 13.00 13.45 -5.68
C PRO A 98 12.63 14.74 -6.42
N LYS A 99 13.52 15.16 -7.33
CA LYS A 99 13.34 16.34 -8.20
C LYS A 99 12.91 15.97 -9.61
N ASN A 100 13.41 14.84 -10.12
CA ASN A 100 13.21 14.41 -11.49
C ASN A 100 12.26 13.22 -11.54
N TYR A 101 11.32 13.27 -12.48
CA TYR A 101 10.32 12.23 -12.67
C TYR A 101 10.19 11.86 -14.14
N SER A 102 10.07 10.57 -14.45
CA SER A 102 9.80 10.07 -15.80
C SER A 102 8.32 9.75 -15.98
N GLU A 103 7.71 10.14 -17.10
CA GLU A 103 6.29 9.88 -17.34
C GLU A 103 5.99 8.39 -17.54
N THR A 104 4.79 7.99 -17.12
CA THR A 104 4.30 6.62 -17.19
C THR A 104 2.86 6.56 -17.67
N HIS A 105 2.50 5.46 -18.33
CA HIS A 105 1.11 5.15 -18.63
C HIS A 105 0.49 4.40 -17.45
N ASP A 106 -0.62 4.93 -16.94
CA ASP A 106 -1.26 4.42 -15.74
C ASP A 106 -2.72 4.06 -16.01
N ASN A 107 -3.13 2.90 -15.50
CA ASN A 107 -4.52 2.49 -15.52
C ASN A 107 -5.20 2.94 -14.22
N LYS A 108 -6.31 3.67 -14.35
CA LYS A 108 -7.08 4.12 -13.19
C LYS A 108 -7.92 2.97 -12.65
N LEU A 109 -7.77 2.69 -11.36
CA LEU A 109 -8.66 1.80 -10.61
C LEU A 109 -9.84 2.61 -10.07
N ASN A 110 -11.01 1.98 -9.94
CA ASN A 110 -12.17 2.58 -9.29
C ASN A 110 -12.71 1.67 -8.19
N SER A 111 -13.27 2.28 -7.15
CA SER A 111 -13.86 1.61 -6.00
C SER A 111 -15.37 1.81 -5.95
N GLU A 112 -16.00 2.14 -7.10
CA GLU A 112 -17.42 2.48 -7.18
C GLU A 112 -18.31 1.37 -6.65
N LYS A 113 -17.97 0.11 -6.93
CA LYS A 113 -18.72 -1.05 -6.42
C LYS A 113 -18.70 -1.11 -4.89
N LEU A 114 -17.57 -0.77 -4.27
CA LEU A 114 -17.41 -0.75 -2.82
C LEU A 114 -18.12 0.47 -2.21
N GLN A 115 -18.02 1.65 -2.84
CA GLN A 115 -18.74 2.85 -2.42
C GLN A 115 -20.27 2.68 -2.51
N LYS A 116 -20.77 1.95 -3.53
CA LYS A 116 -22.20 1.59 -3.63
C LYS A 116 -22.69 0.70 -2.49
N LEU A 117 -21.79 -0.01 -1.80
CA LEU A 117 -22.14 -0.71 -0.56
C LEU A 117 -22.21 0.22 0.66
N GLY A 118 -21.84 1.50 0.52
CA GLY A 118 -21.79 2.47 1.61
C GLY A 118 -20.40 2.64 2.22
N TRP A 119 -19.34 2.15 1.56
CA TRP A 119 -17.97 2.38 2.01
C TRP A 119 -17.56 3.83 1.81
N THR A 120 -17.02 4.41 2.87
CA THR A 120 -16.37 5.72 2.92
C THR A 120 -14.92 5.53 3.30
N TYR A 121 -14.08 6.52 3.03
CA TYR A 121 -12.65 6.43 3.30
C TYR A 121 -12.10 7.76 3.77
N TRP A 122 -10.97 7.71 4.47
CA TRP A 122 -10.31 8.88 5.04
C TRP A 122 -9.75 9.84 3.98
N PRO A 123 -9.67 11.15 4.29
CA PRO A 123 -8.96 12.11 3.45
C PRO A 123 -7.48 11.71 3.29
N LEU A 124 -6.93 11.96 2.10
CA LEU A 124 -5.55 11.55 1.78
C LEU A 124 -4.54 12.18 2.75
N GLU A 125 -4.70 13.46 3.07
CA GLU A 125 -3.81 14.21 3.95
C GLU A 125 -3.75 13.61 5.35
N GLU A 126 -4.89 13.23 5.93
CA GLU A 126 -4.98 12.59 7.26
C GLU A 126 -4.23 11.26 7.25
N THR A 127 -4.49 10.40 6.26
CA THR A 127 -3.79 9.11 6.08
C THR A 127 -2.28 9.29 5.93
N LEU A 128 -1.83 10.31 5.19
CA LEU A 128 -0.40 10.59 5.02
C LEU A 128 0.25 11.07 6.32
N ILE A 129 -0.44 11.93 7.08
CA ILE A 129 0.03 12.43 8.37
C ILE A 129 0.15 11.28 9.37
N ASP A 130 -0.91 10.50 9.55
CA ASP A 130 -0.95 9.35 10.45
C ASP A 130 0.17 8.35 10.12
N SER A 131 0.37 8.07 8.83
CA SER A 131 1.46 7.21 8.37
C SER A 131 2.84 7.75 8.78
N VAL A 132 3.12 9.03 8.54
CA VAL A 132 4.43 9.64 8.86
C VAL A 132 4.68 9.66 10.36
N GLU A 133 3.68 10.00 11.17
CA GLU A 133 3.83 9.97 12.63
C GLU A 133 4.05 8.54 13.15
N SER A 134 3.32 7.55 12.62
CA SER A 134 3.56 6.14 12.95
C SER A 134 5.01 5.70 12.65
N TYR A 135 5.57 6.12 11.51
CA TYR A 135 6.97 5.83 11.18
C TYR A 135 7.97 6.57 12.11
N ARG A 136 7.64 7.76 12.60
CA ARG A 136 8.47 8.48 13.59
C ARG A 136 8.45 7.78 14.95
N GLU A 137 7.27 7.39 15.43
CA GLU A 137 7.12 6.64 16.67
C GLU A 137 7.86 5.30 16.63
N ALA A 138 7.86 4.65 15.47
CA ALA A 138 8.63 3.42 15.22
C ALA A 138 10.16 3.65 15.09
N GLY A 139 10.63 4.90 15.11
CA GLY A 139 12.04 5.25 14.94
C GLY A 139 12.58 4.99 13.52
N LEU A 140 11.71 4.86 12.53
CA LEU A 140 12.04 4.60 11.13
C LEU A 140 12.26 5.90 10.35
N LEU A 141 11.66 6.99 10.82
CA LEU A 141 11.92 8.35 10.36
C LEU A 141 12.52 9.18 11.50
N LYS A 142 13.46 10.04 11.14
CA LYS A 142 14.09 11.01 12.05
C LYS A 142 13.45 12.38 11.89
#